data_AF-A0A268U7X6-F1
#
_entry.id   AF-A0A268U7X6-F1
#
_cell.length_a   1.000
_cell.length_b   1.000
_cell.length_c   1.000
_cell.angle_alpha   90.00
_cell.angle_beta   90.00
_cell.angle_gamma   90.00
#
_symmetry.space_group_name_H-M   'P 1'
#
loop_
_entity.id
_entity.type
_entity.pdbx_description
1 polymer ?
#
loop_
_entity_poly.entity_id
_entity_poly.type
_entity_poly.pdbx_seq_one_letter_code
_entity_poly.pdbx_strand_id
1 'polypeptide(L)' 'MPYVDIKVGGKLTPDQKRKIAKDVSSSLEKIAGKPKSSVYVSFTEFNRDSFAKGEELLSDLDKKDNLNFKNYLNKSSI' A
#
# COMPACT_ATOMS: atom_id res chain seq x y z
N MET A 1 -3.23 -1.63 24.34
CA MET A 1 -3.87 -2.37 23.25
C MET A 1 -3.83 -1.49 22.00
N PRO A 2 -2.73 -1.51 21.24
CA PRO A 2 -2.65 -0.73 20.00
C PRO A 2 -3.60 -1.26 18.93
N TYR A 3 -4.17 -0.35 18.15
CA TYR A 3 -4.92 -0.65 16.94
C TYR A 3 -4.33 0.13 15.78
N VAL A 4 -4.13 -0.53 14.64
CA VAL A 4 -3.57 0.07 13.42
C VAL A 4 -4.50 -0.25 12.27
N ASP A 5 -5.02 0.79 11.59
CA ASP A 5 -5.77 0.63 10.34
C ASP A 5 -4.86 0.98 9.16
N ILE A 6 -4.75 0.06 8.20
CA ILE A 6 -3.94 0.22 7.00
C ILE A 6 -4.87 0.36 5.81
N LYS A 7 -4.83 1.53 5.16
CA LYS A 7 -5.61 1.85 3.97
C LYS A 7 -4.72 1.83 2.73
N VAL A 8 -5.10 1.03 1.73
CA VAL A 8 -4.31 0.85 0.50
C VAL A 8 -5.17 0.94 -0.75
N GLY A 9 -4.65 1.58 -1.80
CA GLY A 9 -5.26 1.62 -3.13
C GLY A 9 -4.84 0.43 -3.97
N GLY A 10 -5.48 -0.72 -3.78
CA GLY A 10 -5.19 -1.98 -4.45
C GLY A 10 -5.45 -3.18 -3.54
N LYS A 11 -5.26 -4.37 -4.10
CA LYS A 11 -5.39 -5.64 -3.35
C LYS A 11 -4.02 -6.15 -2.91
N LEU A 12 -3.96 -6.67 -1.70
CA LEU A 12 -2.83 -7.37 -1.12
C LEU A 12 -3.17 -8.85 -0.98
N THR A 13 -2.18 -9.70 -1.22
CA THR A 13 -2.31 -11.13 -0.94
C THR A 13 -2.35 -11.39 0.57
N PRO A 14 -2.91 -12.55 1.01
CA PRO A 14 -2.86 -12.94 2.41
C PRO A 14 -1.43 -12.95 3.00
N ASP A 15 -0.42 -13.35 2.21
CA ASP A 15 0.98 -13.36 2.65
C ASP A 15 1.55 -11.95 2.83
N GLN A 16 1.21 -11.01 1.95
CA GLN A 16 1.61 -9.61 2.12
C GLN A 16 1.00 -9.03 3.40
N LYS A 17 -0.30 -9.27 3.63
CA LYS A 17 -0.98 -8.82 4.87
C LYS A 17 -0.32 -9.42 6.12
N ARG A 18 0.03 -10.72 6.11
CA ARG A 18 0.75 -11.38 7.21
C ARG A 18 2.12 -10.74 7.49
N LYS A 19 2.92 -10.48 6.45
CA LYS A 19 4.24 -9.85 6.60
C LYS A 19 4.10 -8.42 7.15
N ILE A 20 3.18 -7.63 6.61
CA ILE A 20 2.91 -6.26 7.10
C ILE A 20 2.47 -6.27 8.57
N ALA A 21 1.52 -7.14 8.95
CA ALA A 21 1.06 -7.24 10.33
C ALA A 21 2.21 -7.64 11.28
N LYS A 22 3.08 -8.57 10.86
CA LYS A 22 4.28 -8.94 11.62
C LYS A 22 5.20 -7.74 11.84
N ASP A 23 5.47 -6.97 10.79
CA ASP A 23 6.40 -5.84 10.86
C ASP A 23 5.85 -4.70 11.72
N VAL A 24 4.56 -4.37 11.56
CA VAL A 24 3.86 -3.36 12.38
C VAL A 24 3.87 -3.75 13.85
N SER A 25 3.45 -4.97 14.19
CA SER A 25 3.42 -5.42 15.59
C SER A 25 4.83 -5.49 16.19
N SER A 26 5.83 -5.90 15.40
CA SER A 26 7.23 -5.93 15.85
C SER A 26 7.78 -4.52 16.12
N SER A 27 7.40 -3.54 15.30
CA SER A 27 7.77 -2.14 15.51
C SER A 27 7.20 -1.60 16.82
N LEU A 28 5.91 -1.85 17.09
CA LEU A 28 5.24 -1.41 18.32
C LEU A 28 5.80 -2.07 19.59
N GLU A 29 6.19 -3.33 19.51
CA GLU A 29 6.89 -4.00 20.61
C GLU A 29 8.26 -3.37 20.85
N LYS A 30 9.07 -3.22 19.80
CA LYS A 30 10.43 -2.70 19.90
C LYS A 30 10.49 -1.24 20.37
N ILE A 31 9.62 -0.38 19.83
CA ILE A 31 9.71 1.08 20.03
C ILE A 31 8.84 1.53 21.19
N ALA A 32 7.64 0.96 21.35
CA ALA A 32 6.65 1.40 22.33
C ALA A 32 6.43 0.41 23.49
N GLY A 33 7.17 -0.71 23.51
CA GLY A 33 7.07 -1.73 24.57
C GLY A 33 5.72 -2.42 24.65
N LYS A 34 4.92 -2.38 23.57
CA LYS A 34 3.58 -3.00 23.55
C LYS A 34 3.69 -4.43 23.03
N PRO A 35 3.25 -5.46 23.78
CA PRO A 35 3.43 -6.85 23.34
C PRO A 35 2.69 -7.09 22.03
N LYS A 36 3.30 -7.82 21.09
CA LYS A 36 2.72 -8.07 19.75
C LYS A 36 1.32 -8.67 19.81
N SER A 37 1.07 -9.53 20.78
CA SER A 37 -0.22 -10.18 21.01
C SER A 37 -1.35 -9.20 21.35
N SER A 38 -1.02 -7.97 21.75
CA SER A 38 -2.01 -6.92 22.07
C SER A 38 -2.30 -5.96 20.91
N VAL A 39 -1.64 -6.15 19.75
CA VAL A 39 -1.77 -5.29 18.57
C VAL A 39 -2.80 -5.88 17.61
N TYR A 40 -3.78 -5.07 17.26
CA TYR A 40 -4.74 -5.38 16.20
C TYR A 40 -4.41 -4.59 14.94
N VAL A 41 -4.41 -5.25 13.78
CA VAL A 41 -4.17 -4.63 12.47
C VAL A 41 -5.34 -4.93 11.54
N SER A 42 -6.00 -3.89 11.02
CA SER A 42 -7.00 -4.01 9.96
C SER A 42 -6.46 -3.53 8.62
N PHE A 43 -7.06 -4.02 7.54
CA PHE A 43 -6.72 -3.64 6.17
C PHE A 43 -7.99 -3.20 5.45
N THR A 44 -8.00 -1.95 4.97
CA THR A 44 -9.02 -1.46 4.03
C THR A 44 -8.39 -1.34 2.64
N GLU A 45 -8.93 -2.11 1.69
CA GLU A 45 -8.41 -2.20 0.32
C GLU A 45 -9.38 -1.57 -0.66
N PHE A 46 -9.01 -0.40 -1.19
CA PHE A 46 -9.79 0.32 -2.19
C PHE A 46 -9.43 -0.15 -3.59
N ASN A 47 -10.43 -0.22 -4.48
CA ASN A 47 -10.14 -0.31 -5.90
C ASN A 47 -9.44 0.97 -6.36
N ARG A 48 -8.61 0.87 -7.39
CA ARG A 48 -7.75 1.99 -7.83
C ARG A 48 -8.55 3.12 -8.49
N ASP A 49 -9.75 2.83 -8.97
CA ASP A 49 -10.74 3.81 -9.46
C ASP A 49 -11.55 4.47 -8.33
N SER A 50 -11.37 4.02 -7.09
CA SER A 50 -12.12 4.46 -5.91
C SER A 50 -11.21 5.15 -4.90
N PHE A 51 -9.97 5.49 -5.30
CA PHE A 51 -8.99 6.14 -4.44
C PHE A 51 -8.24 7.19 -5.25
N ALA A 52 -8.24 8.43 -4.75
CA ALA A 52 -7.68 9.59 -5.44
C ALA A 52 -6.45 10.15 -4.73
N LYS A 53 -5.51 10.68 -5.51
CA LYS A 53 -4.40 11.52 -5.03
C LYS A 53 -4.58 12.90 -5.64
N GLY A 54 -5.04 13.86 -4.83
CA GLY A 54 -5.51 15.14 -5.35
C GLY A 54 -6.81 14.93 -6.14
N GLU A 55 -6.85 15.42 -7.37
CA GLU A 55 -8.00 15.29 -8.28
C GLU A 55 -7.94 14.04 -9.18
N GLU A 56 -6.86 13.27 -9.10
CA GLU A 56 -6.63 12.12 -9.99
C GLU A 56 -6.90 10.80 -9.29
N LEU A 57 -7.69 9.91 -9.93
CA LEU A 57 -7.82 8.53 -9.49
C LEU A 57 -6.50 7.78 -9.67
N LEU A 58 -6.19 6.85 -8.77
CA LEU A 58 -5.00 6.02 -8.92
C LEU A 58 -5.00 5.24 -10.25
N SER A 59 -6.18 4.85 -10.74
CA SER A 59 -6.33 4.22 -12.05
C SER A 59 -5.92 5.13 -13.22
N ASP A 60 -6.04 6.45 -13.07
CA ASP A 60 -5.65 7.39 -14.12
C ASP A 60 -4.15 7.68 -14.07
N LEU A 61 -3.60 7.75 -12.87
CA LEU A 61 -2.15 7.82 -12.66
C LEU A 61 -1.44 6.60 -13.25
N ASP A 62 -1.98 5.39 -13.08
CA ASP A 62 -1.41 4.18 -13.69
C ASP A 62 -1.33 4.25 -15.22
N LYS A 63 -2.37 4.80 -15.86
CA LYS A 63 -2.40 4.95 -17.31
C LYS A 63 -1.34 5.96 -17.76
N LYS A 64 -1.22 7.08 -17.04
CA LYS A 64 -0.19 8.10 -17.32
C LYS A 64 1.22 7.52 -17.18
N ASP A 65 1.49 6.76 -16.12
CA ASP A 65 2.79 6.13 -15.89
C ASP A 65 3.13 5.13 -17.00
N ASN A 66 2.16 4.31 -17.43
CA ASN A 66 2.35 3.37 -18.53
C ASN A 66 2.60 4.07 -19.88
N LEU A 67 1.91 5.19 -20.15
CA LEU A 67 2.13 5.99 -21.35
C LEU A 67 3.53 6.62 -21.35
N ASN A 68 3.95 7.19 -20.21
CA ASN A 68 5.27 7.76 -20.03
C ASN A 68 6.37 6.71 -20.25
N PHE A 69 6.18 5.51 -19.71
CA PHE A 69 7.12 4.41 -19.89
C PHE A 69 7.25 3.97 -21.36
N LYS A 70 6.14 3.80 -22.08
CA LYS A 70 6.16 3.48 -23.52
C LYS A 70 6.88 4.55 -24.34
N ASN A 71 6.62 5.82 -24.05
CA ASN A 71 7.28 6.94 -24.71
C ASN A 71 8.80 6.96 -24.47
N TYR A 72 9.23 6.60 -23.25
CA TYR A 72 10.65 6.48 -22.91
C TYR A 72 11.35 5.37 -23.71
N LEU A 73 10.74 4.18 -23.82
CA LEU A 73 11.30 3.06 -24.58
C LEU A 73 11.41 3.39 -26.09
N ASN A 74 10.41 4.06 -26.65
CA ASN A 74 10.42 4.44 -28.07
C ASN A 74 11.51 5.49 -28.39
N LYS A 75 11.79 6.42 -27.47
CA LYS A 75 12.87 7.42 -27.64
C LYS A 75 14.27 6.84 -27.50
N SER A 76 14.45 5.79 -26.69
CA SER A 76 15.76 5.14 -26.48
C SER A 76 16.14 4.14 -27.59
N SER A 77 15.23 3.90 -28.54
CA SER A 77 15.41 2.96 -29.66
C SER A 77 15.75 3.65 -30.99
N ILE A 78 16.00 4.97 -30.95
CA ILE A 78 16.43 5.83 -32.07
C ILE A 78 17.79 6.41 -31.68
#